data_AF-A0AAI8VVN9-F1
#
_entry.id   AF-A0AAI8VVN9-F1
#
_cell.length_a   1.000
_cell.length_b   1.000
_cell.length_c   1.000
_cell.angle_alpha   90.00
_cell.angle_beta   90.00
_cell.angle_gamma   90.00
#
_symmetry.space_group_name_H-M   'P 1'
#
loop_
_entity.id
_entity.type
_entity.pdbx_description
1 polymer ?
#
loop_
_entity_poly.entity_id
_entity_poly.type
_entity_poly.pdbx_seq_one_letter_code
_entity_poly.pdbx_strand_id
1 'polypeptide(L)'
;MFDSRRIPCDLLGQNDISNAVWFEDAIRSYGVPTVLFDLHLVVPDIDEAAAVLRANDWTPEPPSMYSFLARTPASMFHRLLAPATGEEYDPDAWPPVPPGEEPPIARVAAVLFPAARWGVAAETLEQAVENDFVPHLPALTNALIGSYLDCPEDPNGGKVQSYLSCQLGYLYDYVPQLKEKTFTEELAFEHRQFHLDCLSKMRLWTIPFVTHERRIRKAIREGGYELRECSADTEETRYLFEDPLAQLHMERMAHSSDSWAMGE
;
A
#
# COMPACT_ATOMS: atom_id res chain seq x y z
N MET A 1 -1.87 -16.28 -21.96
CA MET A 1 -2.49 -15.03 -22.42
C MET A 1 -1.72 -13.95 -21.70
N PHE A 2 -0.88 -13.18 -22.40
CA PHE A 2 -0.12 -12.10 -21.76
C PHE A 2 -1.14 -11.12 -21.18
N ASP A 3 -1.02 -10.83 -19.89
CA ASP A 3 -1.81 -9.79 -19.26
C ASP A 3 -1.39 -8.46 -19.91
N SER A 4 -2.25 -7.88 -20.73
CA SER A 4 -1.98 -6.61 -21.43
C SER A 4 -1.62 -5.49 -20.47
N ARG A 5 -1.95 -5.63 -19.18
CA ARG A 5 -1.57 -4.70 -18.13
C ARG A 5 -0.07 -4.67 -17.87
N ARG A 6 0.66 -5.77 -18.10
CA ARG A 6 2.10 -5.90 -17.79
C ARG A 6 3.04 -5.51 -18.92
N ILE A 7 2.51 -4.95 -20.02
CA ILE A 7 3.30 -4.41 -21.13
C ILE A 7 4.44 -3.49 -20.65
N PRO A 8 4.23 -2.56 -19.70
CA PRO A 8 5.33 -1.77 -19.15
C PRO A 8 6.47 -2.60 -18.57
N CYS A 9 6.16 -3.68 -17.83
CA CYS A 9 7.17 -4.55 -17.23
C CYS A 9 8.02 -5.23 -18.30
N ASP A 10 7.38 -5.73 -19.35
CA ASP A 10 8.04 -6.37 -20.48
C ASP A 10 8.94 -5.39 -21.24
N LEU A 11 8.46 -4.17 -21.52
CA LEU A 11 9.24 -3.13 -22.19
C LEU A 11 10.47 -2.72 -21.39
N LEU A 12 10.32 -2.56 -20.07
CA LEU A 12 11.44 -2.25 -19.19
C LEU A 12 12.45 -3.42 -19.15
N GLY A 13 11.97 -4.66 -19.03
CA GLY A 13 12.82 -5.84 -19.05
C GLY A 13 13.60 -6.02 -20.36
N GLN A 14 13.00 -5.70 -21.51
CA GLN A 14 13.67 -5.72 -22.82
C GLN A 14 14.78 -4.66 -22.97
N ASN A 15 14.80 -3.66 -22.08
CA ASN A 15 15.83 -2.61 -22.03
C ASN A 15 16.73 -2.76 -20.79
N ASP A 16 16.82 -3.97 -20.22
CA ASP A 16 17.65 -4.31 -19.06
C ASP A 16 17.31 -3.50 -17.78
N ILE A 17 16.07 -3.02 -17.65
CA ILE A 17 15.58 -2.32 -16.45
C ILE A 17 14.79 -3.30 -15.59
N SER A 18 15.42 -3.79 -14.52
CA SER A 18 14.76 -4.58 -13.49
C SER A 18 13.60 -3.81 -12.88
N ASN A 19 12.46 -4.45 -12.70
CA ASN A 19 11.26 -3.82 -12.17
C ASN A 19 10.41 -4.83 -11.41
N ALA A 20 9.55 -4.33 -10.53
CA ALA A 20 8.56 -5.15 -9.87
C ALA A 20 7.20 -4.46 -9.81
N VAL A 21 6.13 -5.24 -9.93
CA VAL A 21 4.78 -4.76 -9.66
C VAL A 21 4.63 -4.41 -8.19
N TRP A 22 3.84 -3.38 -7.92
CA TRP A 22 3.64 -2.80 -6.61
C TRP A 22 2.15 -2.64 -6.29
N PHE A 23 1.83 -2.43 -5.02
CA PHE A 23 0.45 -2.23 -4.53
C PHE A 23 -0.55 -3.28 -5.02
N GLU A 24 -1.65 -2.86 -5.66
CA GLU A 24 -2.80 -3.70 -6.00
C GLU A 24 -2.40 -4.95 -6.79
N ASP A 25 -1.58 -4.78 -7.82
CA ASP A 25 -1.12 -5.88 -8.68
C ASP A 25 -0.25 -6.88 -7.90
N ALA A 26 0.60 -6.37 -7.00
CA ALA A 26 1.43 -7.22 -6.16
C ALA A 26 0.58 -8.02 -5.18
N ILE A 27 -0.31 -7.39 -4.42
CA ILE A 27 -1.12 -8.07 -3.41
C ILE A 27 -2.17 -9.01 -4.03
N ARG A 28 -2.68 -8.68 -5.22
CA ARG A 28 -3.59 -9.55 -5.98
C ARG A 28 -2.93 -10.87 -6.36
N SER A 29 -1.64 -10.85 -6.65
CA SER A 29 -0.86 -12.04 -6.95
C SER A 29 -0.79 -13.03 -5.76
N TYR A 30 -1.08 -12.56 -4.55
CA TYR A 30 -1.21 -13.35 -3.32
C TYR A 30 -2.65 -13.72 -2.95
N GLY A 31 -3.61 -13.54 -3.87
CA GLY A 31 -5.01 -13.93 -3.67
C GLY A 31 -5.89 -12.87 -2.98
N VAL A 32 -5.39 -11.64 -2.81
CA VAL A 32 -6.21 -10.54 -2.29
C VAL A 32 -7.26 -10.11 -3.32
N PRO A 33 -8.56 -10.06 -2.97
CA PRO A 33 -9.62 -9.60 -3.87
C PRO A 33 -9.68 -8.07 -3.91
N THR A 34 -8.72 -7.46 -4.63
CA THR A 34 -8.67 -6.00 -4.83
C THR A 34 -9.04 -5.58 -6.25
N VAL A 35 -9.53 -4.35 -6.40
CA VAL A 35 -9.77 -3.70 -7.70
C VAL A 35 -8.44 -3.13 -8.21
N LEU A 36 -8.19 -3.29 -9.51
CA LEU A 36 -6.99 -2.74 -10.17
C LEU A 36 -7.32 -1.38 -10.78
N PHE A 37 -6.50 -0.37 -10.45
CA PHE A 37 -6.58 0.97 -11.03
C PHE A 37 -5.41 1.18 -11.99
N ASP A 38 -4.47 2.07 -11.65
CA ASP A 38 -3.20 2.24 -12.34
C ASP A 38 -2.25 1.08 -12.02
N LEU A 39 -1.36 0.73 -12.95
CA LEU A 39 -0.27 -0.22 -12.71
C LEU A 39 0.85 0.50 -11.98
N HIS A 40 1.13 0.07 -10.76
CA HIS A 40 2.21 0.63 -9.95
C HIS A 40 3.47 -0.23 -10.09
N LEU A 41 4.60 0.40 -10.41
CA LEU A 41 5.89 -0.27 -10.58
C LEU A 41 6.95 0.39 -9.71
N VAL A 42 7.81 -0.42 -9.11
CA VAL A 42 9.06 0.04 -8.51
C VAL A 42 10.23 -0.26 -9.45
N VAL A 43 11.07 0.73 -9.69
CA VAL A 43 12.21 0.70 -10.63
C VAL A 43 13.45 1.35 -10.01
N PRO A 44 14.68 0.99 -10.43
CA PRO A 44 15.90 1.59 -9.90
C PRO A 44 15.96 3.11 -10.13
N ASP A 45 15.65 3.53 -11.35
CA ASP A 45 15.61 4.93 -11.78
C ASP A 45 14.31 5.21 -12.54
N ILE A 46 13.53 6.19 -12.06
CA ILE A 46 12.23 6.52 -12.65
C ILE A 46 12.35 7.31 -13.95
N ASP A 47 13.41 8.10 -14.12
CA ASP A 47 13.61 8.92 -15.31
C ASP A 47 14.05 8.06 -16.50
N GLU A 48 14.94 7.10 -16.24
CA GLU A 48 15.37 6.09 -17.22
C GLU A 48 14.19 5.21 -17.65
N ALA A 49 13.44 4.66 -16.69
CA ALA A 49 12.26 3.85 -16.98
C ALA A 49 11.18 4.65 -17.74
N ALA A 50 10.95 5.90 -17.36
CA ALA A 50 10.01 6.77 -18.08
C ALA A 50 10.48 7.08 -19.50
N ALA A 51 11.79 7.23 -19.74
CA ALA A 51 12.34 7.44 -21.07
C ALA A 51 12.08 6.23 -22.00
N VAL A 52 12.24 5.00 -21.50
CA VAL A 52 11.91 3.77 -22.24
C VAL A 52 10.43 3.72 -22.60
N LEU A 53 9.55 4.00 -21.64
CA LEU A 53 8.11 4.01 -21.92
C LEU A 53 7.71 5.10 -22.92
N ARG A 54 8.27 6.31 -22.81
CA ARG A 54 8.02 7.41 -23.77
C ARG A 54 8.50 7.09 -25.19
N ALA A 55 9.61 6.34 -25.32
CA ALA A 55 10.08 5.86 -26.61
C ALA A 55 9.12 4.84 -27.26
N ASN A 56 8.15 4.32 -26.50
CA ASN A 56 7.11 3.39 -26.92
C ASN A 56 5.71 4.03 -26.84
N ASP A 57 5.61 5.33 -27.12
CA ASP A 57 4.37 6.11 -27.22
C ASP A 57 3.56 6.27 -25.91
N TRP A 58 4.15 5.96 -24.74
CA TRP A 58 3.53 6.29 -23.46
C TRP A 58 3.66 7.78 -23.16
N THR A 59 2.56 8.44 -22.80
CA THR A 59 2.52 9.89 -22.63
C THR A 59 2.50 10.29 -21.15
N PRO A 60 3.29 11.29 -20.71
CA PRO A 60 3.22 11.77 -19.33
C PRO A 60 1.84 12.33 -19.00
N GLU A 61 1.30 11.98 -17.83
CA GLU A 61 0.03 12.50 -17.34
C GLU A 61 0.19 13.02 -15.90
N PRO A 62 -0.28 14.24 -15.58
CA PRO A 62 -0.28 14.71 -14.21
C PRO A 62 -1.16 13.79 -13.33
N PRO A 63 -0.84 13.66 -12.03
CA PRO A 63 -1.71 12.93 -11.11
C PRO A 63 -3.08 13.61 -11.00
N SER A 64 -4.14 12.81 -11.08
CA SER A 64 -5.50 13.28 -10.78
C SER A 64 -5.59 13.76 -9.33
N MET A 65 -6.45 14.76 -9.05
CA MET A 65 -6.73 15.23 -7.68
C MET A 65 -7.27 14.13 -6.75
N TYR A 66 -7.82 13.06 -7.32
CA TYR A 66 -8.35 11.90 -6.61
C TYR A 66 -7.28 10.85 -6.32
N SER A 67 -6.10 10.95 -6.93
CA SER A 67 -4.99 10.05 -6.63
C SER A 67 -4.54 10.19 -5.18
N PHE A 68 -4.15 9.07 -4.55
CA PHE A 68 -3.47 9.10 -3.24
C PHE A 68 -2.12 9.82 -3.32
N LEU A 69 -1.57 9.97 -4.54
CA LEU A 69 -0.35 10.71 -4.85
C LEU A 69 -0.60 12.20 -5.16
N ALA A 70 -1.83 12.71 -5.11
CA ALA A 70 -2.16 14.08 -5.54
C ALA A 70 -1.35 15.19 -4.83
N ARG A 71 -0.79 14.92 -3.64
CA ARG A 71 0.06 15.85 -2.87
C ARG A 71 1.52 15.42 -2.81
N THR A 72 1.87 14.36 -3.51
CA THR A 72 3.24 13.86 -3.59
C THR A 72 4.00 14.67 -4.64
N PRO A 73 5.20 15.20 -4.34
CA PRO A 73 6.02 15.89 -5.32
C PRO A 73 6.24 15.05 -6.57
N ALA A 74 6.15 15.69 -7.75
CA ALA A 74 6.36 15.01 -9.04
C ALA A 74 7.75 14.40 -9.20
N SER A 75 8.74 14.82 -8.40
CA SER A 75 10.06 14.18 -8.35
C SER A 75 10.07 12.81 -7.69
N MET A 76 8.96 12.35 -7.12
CA MET A 76 8.88 11.07 -6.40
C MET A 76 8.23 9.96 -7.22
N PHE A 77 7.65 10.27 -8.39
CA PHE A 77 7.06 9.29 -9.28
C PHE A 77 6.85 9.88 -10.69
N HIS A 78 6.82 9.02 -11.70
CA HIS A 78 6.25 9.37 -13.01
C HIS A 78 4.94 8.63 -13.21
N ARG A 79 3.96 9.30 -13.82
CA ARG A 79 2.72 8.65 -14.28
C ARG A 79 2.62 8.81 -15.79
N LEU A 80 2.49 7.70 -16.50
CA LEU A 80 2.43 7.65 -17.96
C LEU A 80 1.20 6.88 -18.42
N LEU A 81 0.45 7.43 -19.36
CA LEU A 81 -0.69 6.77 -19.99
C LEU A 81 -0.24 5.82 -21.09
N ALA A 82 -0.92 4.68 -21.18
CA ALA A 82 -0.76 3.75 -22.28
C ALA A 82 -1.05 4.44 -23.63
N PRO A 83 -0.36 4.03 -24.72
CA PRO A 83 -0.64 4.51 -26.06
C PRO A 83 -2.11 4.37 -26.43
N ALA A 84 -2.64 5.33 -27.18
CA ALA A 84 -4.00 5.27 -27.70
C ALA A 84 -4.16 4.10 -28.68
N THR A 85 -4.88 3.05 -28.29
CA THR A 85 -5.21 1.93 -29.19
C THR A 85 -6.46 2.16 -30.04
N GLY A 86 -7.12 3.32 -29.90
CA GLY A 86 -8.39 3.69 -30.55
C GLY A 86 -8.98 4.99 -30.01
N GLU A 87 -10.22 5.33 -30.43
CA GLU A 87 -10.94 6.54 -30.00
C GLU A 87 -10.93 6.68 -28.48
N GLU A 88 -10.48 7.86 -28.03
CA GLU A 88 -10.38 8.21 -26.62
C GLU A 88 -11.79 8.32 -26.03
N TYR A 89 -12.05 7.59 -24.94
CA TYR A 89 -13.32 7.72 -24.22
C TYR A 89 -13.35 9.09 -23.55
N ASP A 90 -14.20 9.97 -24.07
CA ASP A 90 -14.56 11.20 -23.39
C ASP A 90 -15.74 10.89 -22.45
N PRO A 91 -15.53 10.90 -21.12
CA PRO A 91 -16.58 10.64 -20.15
C PRO A 91 -17.69 11.71 -20.16
N ASP A 92 -17.42 12.87 -20.77
CA ASP A 92 -18.38 13.97 -20.98
C ASP A 92 -18.99 13.96 -22.40
N ALA A 93 -18.61 13.01 -23.26
CA ALA A 93 -19.15 12.93 -24.61
C ALA A 93 -20.64 12.59 -24.61
N TRP A 94 -21.38 13.37 -25.39
CA TRP A 94 -22.79 13.14 -25.67
C TRP A 94 -22.96 12.56 -27.08
N PRO A 95 -23.71 11.47 -27.27
CA PRO A 95 -24.52 10.77 -26.27
C PRO A 95 -23.70 9.82 -25.37
N PRO A 96 -24.16 9.57 -24.13
CA PRO A 96 -23.54 8.59 -23.23
C PRO A 96 -23.58 7.19 -23.86
N VAL A 97 -22.64 6.33 -23.45
CA VAL A 97 -22.54 4.94 -23.89
C VAL A 97 -23.91 4.26 -23.81
N PRO A 98 -24.41 3.66 -24.90
CA PRO A 98 -25.71 3.01 -24.94
C PRO A 98 -25.88 1.96 -23.83
N PRO A 99 -27.09 1.80 -23.27
CA PRO A 99 -27.35 0.73 -22.30
C PRO A 99 -27.08 -0.65 -22.93
N GLY A 100 -26.12 -1.38 -22.38
CA GLY A 100 -25.71 -2.71 -22.87
C GLY A 100 -24.36 -2.73 -23.60
N GLU A 101 -23.74 -1.57 -23.83
CA GLU A 101 -22.35 -1.48 -24.27
C GLU A 101 -21.43 -1.26 -23.06
N GLU A 102 -20.34 -2.02 -22.98
CA GLU A 102 -19.32 -1.77 -21.96
C GLU A 102 -18.60 -0.45 -22.28
N PRO A 103 -18.44 0.46 -21.32
CA PRO A 103 -17.66 1.67 -21.55
C PRO A 103 -16.24 1.27 -21.98
N PRO A 104 -15.60 2.02 -22.90
CA PRO A 104 -14.23 1.75 -23.28
C PRO A 104 -13.36 1.72 -22.02
N ILE A 105 -12.53 0.68 -21.91
CA ILE A 105 -11.65 0.47 -20.75
C ILE A 105 -10.80 1.73 -20.61
N ALA A 106 -10.94 2.43 -19.46
CA ALA A 106 -10.11 3.58 -19.15
C ALA A 106 -8.63 3.19 -19.34
N ARG A 107 -7.88 4.00 -20.09
CA ARG A 107 -6.47 3.71 -20.36
C ARG A 107 -5.73 3.52 -19.04
N VAL A 108 -5.11 2.35 -18.87
CA VAL A 108 -4.32 2.04 -17.68
C VAL A 108 -3.06 2.92 -17.70
N ALA A 109 -2.82 3.69 -16.65
CA ALA A 109 -1.55 4.38 -16.49
C ALA A 109 -0.52 3.46 -15.81
N ALA A 110 0.74 3.60 -16.19
CA ALA A 110 1.89 3.09 -15.45
C ALA A 110 2.41 4.19 -14.51
N VAL A 111 2.52 3.87 -13.23
CA VAL A 111 3.07 4.74 -12.20
C VAL A 111 4.40 4.18 -11.74
N LEU A 112 5.48 4.90 -12.04
CA LEU A 112 6.84 4.51 -11.74
C LEU A 112 7.30 5.14 -10.42
N PHE A 113 7.79 4.30 -9.52
CA PHE A 113 8.34 4.71 -8.24
C PHE A 113 9.82 4.34 -8.11
N PRO A 114 10.66 5.17 -7.48
CA PRO A 114 12.07 4.84 -7.26
C PRO A 114 12.20 3.80 -6.14
N ALA A 115 12.76 2.64 -6.45
CA ALA A 115 12.86 1.48 -5.56
C ALA A 115 13.50 1.82 -4.21
N ALA A 116 14.57 2.62 -4.22
CA ALA A 116 15.28 3.05 -3.02
C ALA A 116 14.37 3.78 -2.01
N ARG A 117 13.37 4.54 -2.49
CA ARG A 117 12.44 5.27 -1.63
C ARG A 117 11.43 4.35 -0.94
N TRP A 118 11.11 3.22 -1.57
CA TRP A 118 10.13 2.25 -1.09
C TRP A 118 10.79 1.08 -0.36
N GLY A 119 12.09 1.17 -0.07
CA GLY A 119 12.83 0.12 0.64
C GLY A 119 12.96 -1.18 -0.16
N VAL A 120 12.90 -1.10 -1.49
CA VAL A 120 13.06 -2.25 -2.38
C VAL A 120 14.50 -2.29 -2.86
N ALA A 121 15.22 -3.36 -2.49
CA ALA A 121 16.61 -3.58 -2.87
C ALA A 121 16.73 -4.05 -4.33
N ALA A 122 17.91 -3.91 -4.93
CA ALA A 122 18.15 -4.32 -6.32
C ALA A 122 17.93 -5.82 -6.51
N GLU A 123 18.38 -6.61 -5.55
CA GLU A 123 18.23 -8.08 -5.54
C GLU A 123 16.74 -8.48 -5.51
N THR A 124 15.90 -7.70 -4.82
CA THR A 124 14.44 -7.92 -4.81
C THR A 124 13.84 -7.66 -6.19
N LEU A 125 14.34 -6.68 -6.94
CA LEU A 125 13.86 -6.40 -8.29
C LEU A 125 14.26 -7.50 -9.26
N GLU A 126 15.50 -8.00 -9.17
CA GLU A 126 15.98 -9.12 -9.97
C GLU A 126 15.15 -10.39 -9.71
N GLN A 127 14.93 -10.72 -8.43
CA GLN A 127 14.06 -11.85 -8.04
C GLN A 127 12.62 -11.67 -8.52
N ALA A 128 12.11 -10.43 -8.49
CA ALA A 128 10.78 -10.15 -8.99
C ALA A 128 10.69 -10.45 -10.48
N VAL A 129 11.67 -10.04 -11.30
CA VAL A 129 11.71 -10.34 -12.74
C VAL A 129 11.65 -11.86 -13.00
N GLU A 130 12.36 -12.66 -12.22
CA GLU A 130 12.29 -14.14 -12.31
C GLU A 130 10.92 -14.71 -11.91
N ASN A 131 10.17 -13.98 -11.08
CA ASN A 131 8.86 -14.34 -10.57
C ASN A 131 7.73 -13.55 -11.24
N ASP A 132 7.81 -13.38 -12.57
CA ASP A 132 6.82 -12.63 -13.36
C ASP A 132 6.60 -11.23 -12.75
N PHE A 133 7.68 -10.49 -12.51
CA PHE A 133 7.68 -9.16 -11.90
C PHE A 133 7.05 -9.05 -10.49
N VAL A 134 6.63 -10.14 -9.84
CA VAL A 134 5.99 -10.10 -8.52
C VAL A 134 7.06 -10.25 -7.42
N PRO A 135 7.23 -9.26 -6.52
CA PRO A 135 8.14 -9.43 -5.40
C PRO A 135 7.67 -10.57 -4.49
N HIS A 136 8.60 -11.39 -3.99
CA HIS A 136 8.29 -12.42 -2.98
C HIS A 136 7.62 -11.83 -1.74
N LEU A 137 6.72 -12.59 -1.11
CA LEU A 137 5.87 -12.09 -0.04
C LEU A 137 6.66 -11.44 1.11
N PRO A 138 7.76 -12.03 1.64
CA PRO A 138 8.54 -11.38 2.71
C PRO A 138 9.15 -10.04 2.28
N ALA A 139 9.63 -9.95 1.03
CA ALA A 139 10.21 -8.73 0.50
C ALA A 139 9.14 -7.64 0.30
N LEU A 140 7.98 -8.00 -0.27
CA LEU A 140 6.82 -7.11 -0.39
C LEU A 140 6.36 -6.60 0.98
N THR A 141 6.16 -7.50 1.94
CA THR A 141 5.72 -7.14 3.29
C THR A 141 6.75 -6.25 3.99
N ASN A 142 8.05 -6.57 3.93
CA ASN A 142 9.10 -5.75 4.52
C ASN A 142 9.09 -4.32 3.97
N ALA A 143 9.03 -4.18 2.65
CA ALA A 143 9.05 -2.87 2.00
C ALA A 143 7.76 -2.06 2.28
N LEU A 144 6.60 -2.72 2.37
CA LEU A 144 5.34 -2.07 2.78
C LEU A 144 5.36 -1.63 4.25
N ILE A 145 5.84 -2.47 5.18
CA ILE A 145 5.99 -2.11 6.61
C ILE A 145 6.96 -0.93 6.75
N GLY A 146 8.13 -1.04 6.10
CA GLY A 146 9.13 0.03 6.10
C GLY A 146 8.53 1.35 5.61
N SER A 147 7.92 1.33 4.43
CA SER A 147 7.27 2.50 3.82
C SER A 147 6.16 3.08 4.70
N TYR A 148 5.36 2.23 5.35
CA TYR A 148 4.27 2.66 6.24
C TYR A 148 4.80 3.39 7.49
N LEU A 149 5.83 2.82 8.12
CA LEU A 149 6.43 3.37 9.33
C LEU A 149 7.31 4.58 9.04
N ASP A 150 7.92 4.68 7.85
CA ASP A 150 8.75 5.82 7.43
C ASP A 150 7.94 6.95 6.77
N CYS A 151 6.68 6.72 6.40
CA CYS A 151 5.82 7.75 5.84
C CYS A 151 5.64 8.93 6.82
N PRO A 152 5.93 10.18 6.45
CA PRO A 152 5.78 11.30 7.38
C PRO A 152 4.33 11.46 7.85
N GLU A 153 4.15 11.99 9.06
CA GLU A 153 2.82 12.38 9.55
C GLU A 153 2.32 13.55 8.70
N ASP A 154 1.18 13.36 8.02
CA ASP A 154 0.51 14.43 7.30
C ASP A 154 -0.66 14.94 8.16
N PRO A 155 -0.59 16.17 8.69
CA PRO A 155 -1.65 16.76 9.50
C PRO A 155 -2.98 16.94 8.76
N ASN A 156 -3.01 16.74 7.43
CA ASN A 156 -4.21 16.84 6.61
C ASN A 156 -4.77 15.48 6.16
N GLY A 157 -4.42 14.39 6.84
CA GLY A 157 -4.97 13.05 6.60
C GLY A 157 -4.20 12.27 5.55
N GLY A 158 -2.95 11.92 5.86
CA GLY A 158 -1.96 11.31 4.96
C GLY A 158 -2.51 10.23 4.04
N LYS A 159 -2.79 10.61 2.78
CA LYS A 159 -3.34 9.70 1.77
C LYS A 159 -2.41 8.52 1.46
N VAL A 160 -1.09 8.76 1.42
CA VAL A 160 -0.09 7.71 1.19
C VAL A 160 -0.05 6.71 2.35
N GLN A 161 -0.03 7.21 3.59
CA GLN A 161 -0.04 6.34 4.78
C GLN A 161 -1.33 5.50 4.85
N SER A 162 -2.47 6.13 4.57
CA SER A 162 -3.78 5.44 4.54
C SER A 162 -3.84 4.39 3.44
N TYR A 163 -3.24 4.68 2.29
CA TYR A 163 -3.12 3.71 1.20
C TYR A 163 -2.25 2.52 1.63
N LEU A 164 -1.07 2.78 2.20
CA LEU A 164 -0.17 1.75 2.71
C LEU A 164 -0.82 0.87 3.79
N SER A 165 -1.55 1.46 4.75
CA SER A 165 -2.28 0.66 5.74
C SER A 165 -3.39 -0.18 5.12
N CYS A 166 -4.04 0.30 4.06
CA CYS A 166 -5.03 -0.49 3.33
C CYS A 166 -4.37 -1.72 2.68
N GLN A 167 -3.23 -1.53 1.99
CA GLN A 167 -2.49 -2.64 1.36
C GLN A 167 -2.03 -3.68 2.39
N LEU A 168 -1.45 -3.22 3.51
CA LEU A 168 -1.04 -4.09 4.61
C LEU A 168 -2.25 -4.80 5.24
N GLY A 169 -3.33 -4.07 5.52
CA GLY A 169 -4.56 -4.62 6.06
C GLY A 169 -5.11 -5.76 5.19
N TYR A 170 -5.18 -5.55 3.89
CA TYR A 170 -5.59 -6.60 2.96
C TYR A 170 -4.64 -7.80 2.95
N LEU A 171 -3.32 -7.58 2.98
CA LEU A 171 -2.38 -8.70 3.08
C LEU A 171 -2.63 -9.53 4.35
N TYR A 172 -2.73 -8.89 5.52
CA TYR A 172 -2.97 -9.58 6.80
C TYR A 172 -4.36 -10.25 6.87
N ASP A 173 -5.39 -9.67 6.25
CA ASP A 173 -6.74 -10.22 6.25
C ASP A 173 -6.87 -11.45 5.34
N TYR A 174 -6.25 -11.43 4.16
CA TYR A 174 -6.50 -12.42 3.11
C TYR A 174 -5.41 -13.47 2.94
N VAL A 175 -4.13 -13.15 3.22
CA VAL A 175 -3.01 -14.05 2.92
C VAL A 175 -2.72 -14.96 4.14
N PRO A 176 -2.89 -16.29 4.05
CA PRO A 176 -2.75 -17.17 5.21
C PRO A 176 -1.35 -17.19 5.82
N GLN A 177 -0.30 -17.07 5.01
CA GLN A 177 1.09 -17.07 5.47
C GLN A 177 1.36 -15.95 6.50
N LEU A 178 0.73 -14.79 6.33
CA LEU A 178 0.85 -13.65 7.25
C LEU A 178 0.12 -13.84 8.59
N LYS A 179 -0.64 -14.93 8.75
CA LYS A 179 -1.31 -15.30 10.01
C LYS A 179 -0.46 -16.26 10.84
N GLU A 180 0.58 -16.83 10.25
CA GLU A 180 1.47 -17.77 10.90
C GLU A 180 2.60 -17.04 11.60
N LYS A 181 2.80 -17.33 12.89
CA LYS A 181 3.86 -16.71 13.69
C LYS A 181 5.26 -16.97 13.11
N THR A 182 5.46 -18.09 12.40
CA THR A 182 6.74 -18.45 11.77
C THR A 182 7.14 -17.47 10.66
N PHE A 183 6.18 -16.78 10.03
CA PHE A 183 6.47 -15.78 8.99
C PHE A 183 7.33 -14.62 9.52
N THR A 184 7.31 -14.37 10.83
CA THR A 184 8.20 -13.42 11.52
C THR A 184 9.68 -13.64 11.15
N GLU A 185 10.11 -14.89 10.98
CA GLU A 185 11.51 -15.22 10.72
C GLU A 185 11.97 -14.81 9.31
N GLU A 186 11.03 -14.71 8.37
CA GLU A 186 11.27 -14.28 6.99
C GLU A 186 11.37 -12.75 6.85
N LEU A 187 10.91 -12.01 7.87
CA LEU A 187 10.96 -10.54 7.87
C LEU A 187 12.31 -10.01 8.37
N ALA A 188 12.64 -8.81 7.89
CA ALA A 188 13.77 -8.04 8.39
C ALA A 188 13.63 -7.85 9.90
N PHE A 189 14.73 -7.97 10.63
CA PHE A 189 14.71 -8.03 12.10
C PHE A 189 13.93 -6.88 12.75
N GLU A 190 14.07 -5.68 12.20
CA GLU A 190 13.39 -4.46 12.65
C GLU A 190 11.87 -4.41 12.39
N HIS A 191 11.34 -5.27 11.52
CA HIS A 191 9.92 -5.39 11.21
C HIS A 191 9.24 -6.56 11.91
N ARG A 192 10.01 -7.41 12.61
CA ARG A 192 9.48 -8.61 13.27
C ARG A 192 8.48 -8.28 14.37
N GLN A 193 8.76 -7.26 15.17
CA GLN A 193 7.86 -6.87 16.25
C GLN A 193 6.52 -6.34 15.71
N PHE A 194 6.56 -5.53 14.64
CA PHE A 194 5.36 -5.07 13.94
C PHE A 194 4.45 -6.23 13.54
N HIS A 195 5.02 -7.29 12.96
CA HIS A 195 4.26 -8.47 12.57
C HIS A 195 3.65 -9.20 13.78
N LEU A 196 4.43 -9.40 14.86
CA LEU A 196 3.93 -10.00 16.10
C LEU A 196 2.78 -9.17 16.69
N ASP A 197 2.87 -7.85 16.62
CA ASP A 197 1.84 -6.94 17.11
C ASP A 197 0.59 -6.90 16.23
N CYS A 198 0.74 -7.12 14.92
CA CYS A 198 -0.40 -7.40 14.04
C CYS A 198 -1.17 -8.66 14.46
N LEU A 199 -0.49 -9.66 15.03
CA LEU A 199 -1.10 -10.90 15.49
C LEU A 199 -1.66 -10.82 16.93
N SER A 200 -1.31 -9.79 17.70
CA SER A 200 -1.60 -9.71 19.14
C SER A 200 -2.96 -9.08 19.49
N LYS A 201 -3.85 -8.93 18.51
CA LYS A 201 -5.20 -8.31 18.63
C LYS A 201 -5.19 -6.81 18.96
N MET A 202 -4.06 -6.12 18.73
CA MET A 202 -4.06 -4.67 18.74
C MET A 202 -4.98 -4.11 17.66
N ARG A 203 -5.45 -2.88 17.88
CA ARG A 203 -6.17 -2.10 16.87
C ARG A 203 -5.19 -1.56 15.84
N LEU A 204 -5.07 -2.32 14.77
CA LEU A 204 -4.16 -2.04 13.68
C LEU A 204 -4.58 -0.79 12.91
N TRP A 205 -3.62 -0.24 12.16
CA TRP A 205 -3.86 0.83 11.18
C TRP A 205 -4.29 2.18 11.78
N THR A 206 -4.20 2.34 13.10
CA THR A 206 -4.55 3.58 13.81
C THR A 206 -3.32 4.46 14.05
N ILE A 207 -3.50 5.79 14.20
CA ILE A 207 -2.39 6.70 14.55
C ILE A 207 -1.65 6.23 15.82
N PRO A 208 -2.34 5.85 16.92
CA PRO A 208 -1.63 5.37 18.11
C PRO A 208 -0.83 4.09 17.85
N PHE A 209 -1.34 3.16 17.03
CA PHE A 209 -0.60 1.96 16.63
C PHE A 209 0.67 2.33 15.86
N VAL A 210 0.59 3.18 14.82
CA VAL A 210 1.77 3.62 14.06
C VAL A 210 2.83 4.27 14.96
N THR A 211 2.40 5.17 15.84
CA THR A 211 3.31 5.88 16.75
C THR A 211 4.02 4.91 17.68
N HIS A 212 3.28 3.92 18.21
CA HIS A 212 3.84 2.86 19.03
C HIS A 212 4.87 2.03 18.24
N GLU A 213 4.50 1.53 17.07
CA GLU A 213 5.37 0.71 16.22
C GLU A 213 6.65 1.45 15.77
N ARG A 214 6.55 2.76 15.48
CA ARG A 214 7.74 3.59 15.19
C ARG A 214 8.72 3.63 16.35
N ARG A 215 8.21 3.82 17.58
CA ARG A 215 9.03 3.83 18.79
C ARG A 215 9.72 2.49 19.01
N ILE A 216 8.98 1.41 18.84
CA ILE A 216 9.49 0.04 18.98
C ILE A 216 10.57 -0.26 17.92
N ARG A 217 10.29 0.00 16.64
CA ARG A 217 11.27 -0.18 15.56
C ARG A 217 12.55 0.64 15.79
N LYS A 218 12.41 1.87 16.29
CA LYS A 218 13.57 2.70 16.68
C LYS A 218 14.38 2.03 17.79
N ALA A 219 13.74 1.56 18.86
CA ALA A 219 14.42 0.87 19.96
C ALA A 219 15.10 -0.43 19.50
N ILE A 220 14.51 -1.17 18.55
CA ILE A 220 15.13 -2.35 17.92
C ILE A 220 16.40 -1.94 17.16
N ARG A 221 16.34 -0.91 16.32
CA ARG A 221 17.50 -0.39 15.57
C ARG A 221 18.64 0.08 16.50
N GLU A 222 18.30 0.59 17.67
CA GLU A 222 19.26 1.02 18.70
C GLU A 222 19.77 -0.13 19.59
N GLY A 223 19.27 -1.36 19.39
CA GLY A 223 19.64 -2.54 20.18
C GLY A 223 19.04 -2.55 21.59
N GLY A 224 18.10 -1.66 21.88
CA GLY A 224 17.46 -1.49 23.20
C GLY A 224 16.14 -2.24 23.37
N TYR A 225 15.81 -3.16 22.47
CA TYR A 225 14.53 -3.87 22.49
C TYR A 225 14.68 -5.35 22.18
N GLU A 226 14.05 -6.19 22.99
CA GLU A 226 13.93 -7.63 22.78
C GLU A 226 12.54 -7.97 22.26
N LEU A 227 12.50 -8.76 21.17
CA LEU A 227 11.26 -9.19 20.52
C LEU A 227 10.39 -9.98 21.51
N ARG A 228 9.08 -9.77 21.45
CA ARG A 228 8.09 -10.42 22.31
C ARG A 228 6.78 -10.64 21.58
N GLU A 229 5.94 -11.51 22.12
CA GLU A 229 4.65 -11.86 21.48
C GLU A 229 3.71 -10.66 21.33
N CYS A 230 3.79 -9.69 22.23
CA CYS A 230 3.00 -8.47 22.21
C CYS A 230 3.82 -7.33 22.86
N SER A 231 4.03 -6.24 22.14
CA SER A 231 4.79 -5.07 22.61
C SER A 231 3.99 -4.12 23.50
N ALA A 232 2.68 -4.36 23.66
CA ALA A 232 1.75 -3.56 24.43
C ALA A 232 1.11 -4.39 25.57
N ASP A 233 1.87 -4.63 26.63
CA ASP A 233 1.45 -5.43 27.79
C ASP A 233 1.31 -4.60 29.09
N THR A 234 1.38 -3.27 28.98
CA THR A 234 1.29 -2.34 30.11
C THR A 234 0.01 -1.51 30.08
N GLU A 235 -0.40 -0.99 31.25
CA GLU A 235 -1.55 -0.08 31.38
C GLU A 235 -1.41 1.16 30.50
N GLU A 236 -0.17 1.67 30.32
CA GLU A 236 0.12 2.81 29.44
C GLU A 236 -0.20 2.53 27.97
N THR A 237 -0.16 1.26 27.55
CA THR A 237 -0.40 0.84 26.16
C THR A 237 -1.79 0.26 25.93
N ARG A 238 -2.63 0.25 26.97
CA ARG A 238 -3.99 -0.33 26.93
C ARG A 238 -4.87 0.28 25.85
N TYR A 239 -4.68 1.57 25.53
CA TYR A 239 -5.42 2.26 24.47
C TYR A 239 -5.25 1.60 23.08
N LEU A 240 -4.21 0.78 22.86
CA LEU A 240 -4.00 0.04 21.62
C LEU A 240 -5.01 -1.10 21.42
N PHE A 241 -5.75 -1.49 22.45
CA PHE A 241 -6.77 -2.54 22.39
C PHE A 241 -8.20 -2.00 22.50
N GLU A 242 -8.34 -0.76 22.97
CA GLU A 242 -9.65 -0.16 23.25
C GLU A 242 -10.20 0.57 22.03
N ASP A 243 -11.53 0.54 21.87
CA ASP A 243 -12.22 1.36 20.88
C ASP A 243 -12.82 2.62 21.54
N PRO A 244 -12.21 3.80 21.37
CA PRO A 244 -12.73 5.05 21.91
C PRO A 244 -14.14 5.36 21.40
N LEU A 245 -14.48 4.92 20.17
CA LEU A 245 -15.81 5.14 19.61
C LEU A 245 -16.87 4.25 20.27
N ALA A 246 -16.52 3.00 20.58
CA ALA A 246 -17.38 2.13 21.37
C ALA A 246 -17.56 2.64 22.81
N GLN A 247 -16.50 3.16 23.43
CA GLN A 247 -16.56 3.79 24.76
C GLN A 247 -17.45 5.04 24.76
N LEU A 248 -17.26 5.97 23.81
CA LEU A 248 -18.12 7.15 23.63
C LEU A 248 -19.59 6.78 23.36
N HIS A 249 -19.83 5.68 22.63
CA HIS A 249 -21.19 5.21 22.36
C HIS A 249 -21.84 4.64 23.63
N MET A 250 -21.12 3.86 24.42
CA MET A 250 -21.60 3.35 25.72
C MET A 250 -21.82 4.47 26.72
N GLU A 251 -20.92 5.46 26.79
CA GLU A 251 -21.09 6.64 27.65
C GLU A 251 -22.31 7.47 27.25
N ARG A 252 -22.54 7.69 25.95
CA ARG A 252 -23.75 8.37 25.46
C ARG A 252 -25.03 7.59 25.77
N MET A 253 -24.99 6.26 25.70
CA MET A 253 -26.12 5.40 26.07
C MET A 253 -26.40 5.46 27.59
N ALA A 254 -25.36 5.45 28.43
CA ALA A 254 -25.49 5.56 29.89
C ALA A 254 -26.04 6.93 30.34
N HIS A 255 -25.59 8.02 29.73
CA HIS A 255 -26.14 9.35 29.99
C HIS A 255 -27.58 9.50 29.47
N SER A 256 -27.97 8.76 28.43
CA SER A 256 -29.34 8.73 27.95
C SER A 256 -30.26 7.92 28.87
N SER A 257 -29.79 6.88 29.57
CA SER A 257 -30.62 6.14 30.53
C SER A 257 -30.88 6.91 31.82
N ASP A 258 -29.92 7.75 32.25
CA ASP A 258 -30.08 8.57 33.45
C ASP A 258 -31.09 9.72 33.27
N SER A 259 -31.33 10.17 32.03
CA SER A 259 -32.34 11.20 31.76
C SER A 259 -33.80 10.69 31.84
N TRP A 260 -34.03 9.38 31.81
CA TRP A 260 -35.35 8.78 31.99
C TRP A 260 -35.66 8.42 33.44
N ALA A 261 -34.64 8.36 34.32
CA ALA A 261 -34.81 7.99 35.73
C ALA A 261 -35.03 9.19 36.68
N MET A 262 -34.95 10.43 36.17
CA MET A 262 -35.12 11.67 36.96
C MET A 262 -36.42 12.42 36.63
N GLY A 263 -37.38 11.74 36.01
CA GLY A 263 -38.69 12.27 35.64
C GLY A 263 -39.84 11.54 36.32
N GLU A 264 -39.87 11.53 37.65
CA GLU A 264 -41.09 11.30 38.45
C GLU A 264 -41.18 12.33 39.59
#